data_AF-A0A7W6JBL2-F1
#
_entry.id   AF-A0A7W6JBL2-F1
#
_cell.length_a   1.000
_cell.length_b   1.000
_cell.length_c   1.000
_cell.angle_alpha   90.00
_cell.angle_beta   90.00
_cell.angle_gamma   90.00
#
_symmetry.space_group_name_H-M   'P 1'
#
loop_
_entity.id
_entity.type
_entity.pdbx_description
1 polymer ?
#
loop_
_entity_poly.entity_id
_entity_poly.type
_entity_poly.pdbx_seq_one_letter_code
_entity_poly.pdbx_strand_id
1 'polypeptide(L)'
;MTQAPLRRLIDLPGIDDLEMKALMKPRHADPDMRDEFPEIDATARAAFGLGLDEAEAVALPDDWDGIERLSADEQVDAFEAEGWDVRDARRKPLRMLTHWALPLALAMRGVAGALPFHAEPDAPTTNWGSSLAAEATRFRKR
;
A
#
# COMPACT_ATOMS: atom_id res chain seq x y z
N MET A 1 -5.26 8.60 21.27
CA MET A 1 -5.50 7.29 20.64
C MET A 1 -4.39 7.13 19.61
N THR A 2 -3.48 6.18 19.79
CA THR A 2 -2.46 5.88 18.79
C THR A 2 -3.16 5.21 17.61
N GLN A 3 -3.36 5.95 16.53
CA GLN A 3 -3.87 5.42 15.26
C GLN A 3 -2.95 4.29 14.82
N ALA A 4 -3.51 3.15 14.42
CA ALA A 4 -2.73 2.05 13.88
C ALA A 4 -1.90 2.55 12.67
N PRO A 5 -0.66 2.08 12.48
CA PRO A 5 0.15 2.48 11.34
C PRO A 5 -0.57 2.12 10.04
N LEU A 6 -0.63 3.07 9.10
CA LEU A 6 -1.24 2.85 7.79
C LEU A 6 -0.38 1.90 6.96
N ARG A 7 -1.01 1.02 6.18
CA ARG A 7 -0.32 0.19 5.18
C ARG A 7 0.19 1.09 4.07
N ARG A 8 1.46 0.98 3.69
CA ARG A 8 2.05 1.92 2.74
C ARG A 8 2.12 1.30 1.35
N LEU A 9 1.56 2.01 0.36
CA LEU A 9 1.60 1.56 -1.04
C LEU A 9 3.03 1.44 -1.56
N ILE A 10 3.92 2.34 -1.14
CA ILE A 10 5.33 2.32 -1.54
C ILE A 10 6.09 1.07 -1.06
N ASP A 11 5.60 0.41 -0.01
CA ASP A 11 6.22 -0.78 0.56
C ASP A 11 5.79 -2.07 -0.17
N LEU A 12 4.90 -1.98 -1.17
CA LEU A 12 4.53 -3.11 -2.02
C LEU A 12 5.67 -3.48 -3.00
N PRO A 13 5.77 -4.76 -3.42
CA PRO A 13 6.84 -5.25 -4.29
C PRO A 13 7.04 -4.38 -5.53
N GLY A 14 8.23 -3.79 -5.67
CA GLY A 14 8.66 -3.03 -6.86
C GLY A 14 8.11 -1.60 -6.97
N ILE A 15 7.24 -1.15 -6.07
CA ILE A 15 6.66 0.20 -6.15
C ILE A 15 7.70 1.28 -5.83
N ASP A 16 8.50 1.13 -4.76
CA ASP A 16 9.58 2.08 -4.42
C ASP A 16 10.63 2.20 -5.54
N ASP A 17 10.99 1.07 -6.15
CA ASP A 17 11.95 1.04 -7.26
C ASP A 17 11.41 1.82 -8.48
N LEU A 18 10.13 1.64 -8.82
CA LEU A 18 9.49 2.41 -9.89
C LEU A 18 9.36 3.88 -9.54
N GLU A 19 9.09 4.21 -8.28
CA GLU A 19 9.08 5.61 -7.83
C GLU A 19 10.44 6.28 -7.99
N MET A 20 11.51 5.58 -7.60
CA MET A 20 12.86 6.07 -7.77
C MET A 20 13.19 6.27 -9.26
N LYS A 21 12.75 5.36 -10.13
CA LYS A 21 12.88 5.52 -11.58
C LYS A 21 12.07 6.71 -12.11
N ALA A 22 10.84 6.91 -11.63
CA ALA A 22 9.98 8.01 -12.03
C ALA A 22 10.53 9.37 -11.61
N LEU A 23 11.22 9.45 -10.46
CA LEU A 23 11.97 10.63 -10.06
C LEU A 23 13.03 11.03 -11.10
N MET A 24 13.72 10.04 -11.69
CA MET A 24 14.80 10.27 -12.66
C MET A 24 14.31 10.39 -14.10
N LYS A 25 13.25 9.66 -14.47
CA LYS A 25 12.62 9.65 -15.78
C LYS A 25 11.10 9.80 -15.59
N PRO A 26 10.59 11.04 -15.48
CA PRO A 26 9.18 11.33 -15.17
C PRO A 26 8.15 10.68 -16.11
N ARG A 27 8.56 10.31 -17.34
CA ARG A 27 7.72 9.59 -18.29
C ARG A 27 7.23 8.23 -17.78
N HIS A 28 7.85 7.64 -16.75
CA HIS A 28 7.29 6.44 -16.11
C HIS A 28 5.92 6.70 -15.48
N ALA A 29 5.68 7.91 -14.98
CA ALA A 29 4.44 8.29 -14.30
C ALA A 29 3.33 8.72 -15.26
N ASP A 30 3.59 8.68 -16.57
CA ASP A 30 2.66 9.08 -17.61
C ASP A 30 1.90 7.84 -18.12
N PRO A 31 0.58 7.73 -17.86
CA PRO A 31 -0.24 6.62 -18.35
C PRO A 31 -0.18 6.44 -19.86
N ASP A 32 -0.07 7.52 -20.63
CA ASP A 32 -0.05 7.47 -22.10
C ASP A 32 1.25 6.86 -22.64
N MET A 33 2.28 6.77 -21.81
CA MET A 33 3.58 6.23 -22.17
C MET A 33 3.81 4.81 -21.64
N ARG A 34 2.82 4.20 -20.99
CA ARG A 34 2.95 2.90 -20.30
C ARG A 34 3.53 1.80 -21.18
N ASP A 35 3.21 1.79 -22.48
CA ASP A 35 3.71 0.80 -23.44
C ASP A 35 5.25 0.84 -23.63
N GLU A 36 5.89 1.97 -23.32
CA GLU A 36 7.36 2.10 -23.34
C GLU A 36 8.03 1.52 -22.08
N PHE A 37 7.25 1.15 -21.05
CA PHE A 37 7.72 0.74 -19.73
C PHE A 37 7.06 -0.56 -19.27
N PRO A 38 7.38 -1.70 -19.88
CA PRO A 38 6.78 -2.99 -19.52
C PRO A 38 7.02 -3.40 -18.06
N GLU A 39 8.03 -2.83 -17.37
CA GLU A 39 8.21 -3.05 -15.95
C GLU A 39 7.06 -2.53 -15.08
N ILE A 40 6.27 -1.56 -15.55
CA ILE A 40 5.10 -1.05 -14.82
C ILE A 40 4.08 -2.18 -14.64
N ASP A 41 3.77 -2.90 -15.71
CA ASP A 41 2.84 -4.02 -15.67
C ASP A 41 3.40 -5.22 -14.88
N ALA A 42 4.72 -5.46 -14.97
CA ALA A 42 5.38 -6.48 -14.15
C ALA A 42 5.27 -6.16 -12.65
N THR A 43 5.45 -4.89 -12.27
CA THR A 43 5.26 -4.44 -10.89
C THR A 43 3.79 -4.53 -10.47
N ALA A 44 2.84 -4.16 -11.34
CA ALA A 44 1.41 -4.32 -11.05
C ALA A 44 1.07 -5.78 -10.70
N ARG A 45 1.55 -6.73 -11.51
CA ARG A 45 1.37 -8.16 -11.24
C ARG A 45 2.02 -8.60 -9.93
N ALA A 46 3.21 -8.09 -9.60
CA ALA A 46 3.89 -8.42 -8.35
C ALA A 46 3.20 -7.83 -7.11
N ALA A 47 2.69 -6.60 -7.21
CA ALA A 47 2.08 -5.86 -6.11
C ALA A 47 0.60 -6.21 -5.88
N PHE A 48 -0.14 -6.54 -6.94
CA PHE A 48 -1.59 -6.72 -6.92
C PHE A 48 -2.05 -8.07 -7.49
N GLY A 49 -1.15 -8.92 -8.00
CA GLY A 49 -1.52 -10.17 -8.67
C GLY A 49 -2.26 -9.97 -10.00
N LEU A 50 -2.19 -8.76 -10.57
CA LEU A 50 -3.06 -8.25 -11.63
C LEU A 50 -2.30 -7.19 -12.45
N GLY A 51 -2.37 -7.26 -13.78
CA GLY A 51 -1.82 -6.24 -14.67
C GLY A 51 -2.69 -4.98 -14.76
N LEU A 52 -2.17 -3.90 -15.34
CA LEU A 52 -2.91 -2.62 -15.42
C LEU A 52 -4.07 -2.67 -16.43
N ASP A 53 -3.85 -3.26 -17.61
CA ASP A 53 -4.92 -3.47 -18.59
C ASP A 53 -6.02 -4.40 -18.07
N GLU A 54 -5.60 -5.43 -17.34
CA GLU A 54 -6.53 -6.35 -16.68
C GLU A 54 -7.38 -5.59 -15.65
N ALA A 55 -6.83 -4.59 -14.96
CA ALA A 55 -7.52 -3.80 -13.94
C ALA A 55 -8.54 -2.84 -14.58
N GLU A 56 -8.16 -2.20 -15.68
CA GLU A 56 -9.03 -1.32 -16.47
C GLU A 56 -10.19 -2.10 -17.12
N ALA A 57 -9.98 -3.38 -17.43
CA ALA A 57 -11.01 -4.25 -18.00
C ALA A 57 -12.00 -4.82 -16.96
N VAL A 58 -11.77 -4.61 -15.66
CA VAL A 58 -12.67 -5.11 -14.60
C VAL A 58 -14.01 -4.37 -14.67
N ALA A 59 -15.10 -5.14 -14.72
CA ALA A 59 -16.45 -4.59 -14.55
C ALA A 59 -16.60 -4.08 -13.11
N LEU A 60 -16.68 -2.76 -12.95
CA LEU A 60 -16.84 -2.12 -11.65
C LEU A 60 -18.28 -2.30 -11.14
N PRO A 61 -18.49 -2.52 -9.83
CA PRO A 61 -19.81 -2.48 -9.21
C PRO A 61 -20.56 -1.17 -9.50
N ASP A 62 -21.90 -1.23 -9.50
CA ASP A 62 -22.74 -0.05 -9.77
C ASP A 62 -22.56 1.07 -8.74
N ASP A 63 -22.16 0.73 -7.51
CA ASP A 63 -21.90 1.64 -6.39
C ASP A 63 -20.42 2.02 -6.22
N TRP A 64 -19.62 1.85 -7.28
CA TRP A 64 -18.20 2.22 -7.25
C TRP A 64 -18.00 3.72 -6.98
N ASP A 65 -17.20 4.02 -5.95
CA ASP A 65 -16.97 5.39 -5.48
C ASP A 65 -16.06 6.24 -6.38
N GLY A 66 -15.34 5.62 -7.32
CA GLY A 66 -14.46 6.32 -8.25
C GLY A 66 -13.24 6.95 -7.60
N ILE A 67 -12.77 6.41 -6.45
CA ILE A 67 -11.59 6.90 -5.73
C ILE A 67 -10.38 7.11 -6.65
N GLU A 68 -10.21 6.27 -7.69
CA GLU A 68 -9.10 6.34 -8.64
C GLU A 68 -9.14 7.56 -9.58
N ARG A 69 -10.26 8.27 -9.65
CA ARG A 69 -10.47 9.44 -10.52
C ARG A 69 -10.39 10.77 -9.79
N LEU A 70 -10.31 10.72 -8.46
CA LEU A 70 -10.15 11.92 -7.63
C LEU A 70 -8.82 12.61 -7.92
N SER A 71 -8.70 13.89 -7.54
CA SER A 71 -7.40 14.57 -7.60
C SER A 71 -6.39 13.90 -6.66
N ALA A 72 -5.09 14.06 -6.91
CA ALA A 72 -4.05 13.39 -6.12
C ALA A 72 -4.15 13.71 -4.61
N ASP A 73 -4.55 14.93 -4.24
CA ASP A 73 -4.73 15.31 -2.84
C ASP A 73 -5.97 14.64 -2.23
N GLU A 74 -7.08 14.57 -2.96
CA GLU A 74 -8.30 13.87 -2.51
C GLU A 74 -8.09 12.35 -2.43
N GLN A 75 -7.30 11.76 -3.33
CA GLN A 75 -6.92 10.35 -3.27
C GLN A 75 -6.15 10.03 -1.99
N VAL A 76 -5.24 10.91 -1.56
CA VAL A 76 -4.51 10.72 -0.30
C VAL A 76 -5.47 10.58 0.87
N ASP A 77 -6.44 11.49 1.00
CA ASP A 77 -7.40 11.47 2.11
C ASP A 77 -8.32 10.25 2.02
N ALA A 78 -8.78 9.91 0.81
CA ALA A 78 -9.66 8.76 0.58
C ALA A 78 -8.97 7.42 0.86
N PHE A 79 -7.73 7.22 0.41
CA PHE A 79 -6.98 6.00 0.71
C PHE A 79 -6.57 5.92 2.18
N GLU A 80 -6.26 7.06 2.82
CA GLU A 80 -5.96 7.11 4.25
C GLU A 80 -7.17 6.67 5.10
N ALA A 81 -8.39 7.08 4.72
CA ALA A 81 -9.62 6.62 5.36
C ALA A 81 -9.82 5.10 5.26
N GLU A 82 -9.29 4.47 4.20
CA GLU A 82 -9.31 3.03 3.96
C GLU A 82 -8.07 2.30 4.56
N GLY A 83 -7.24 3.02 5.32
CA GLY A 83 -6.08 2.46 6.01
C GLY A 83 -4.83 2.29 5.13
N TRP A 84 -4.71 3.09 4.06
CA TRP A 84 -3.57 3.10 3.14
C TRP A 84 -2.87 4.46 3.07
N ASP A 85 -1.53 4.45 3.10
CA ASP A 85 -0.70 5.62 2.84
C ASP A 85 -0.15 5.55 1.42
N VAL A 86 -0.60 6.46 0.57
CA VAL A 86 -0.21 6.60 -0.84
C VAL A 86 0.78 7.76 -1.06
N ARG A 87 1.56 8.09 -0.03
CA ARG A 87 2.56 9.17 -0.04
C ARG A 87 3.99 8.64 0.08
N ASP A 88 4.92 9.45 -0.41
CA ASP A 88 6.36 9.28 -0.22
C ASP A 88 6.80 9.66 1.22
N ALA A 89 8.09 9.49 1.50
CA ALA A 89 8.69 9.85 2.79
C ALA A 89 8.61 11.36 3.11
N ARG A 90 8.36 12.22 2.11
CA ARG A 90 8.18 13.67 2.24
C ARG A 90 6.69 14.06 2.31
N ARG A 91 5.80 13.09 2.47
CA ARG A 91 4.34 13.27 2.57
C ARG A 91 3.73 13.85 1.29
N LYS A 92 4.37 13.68 0.14
CA LYS A 92 3.80 14.00 -1.17
C LYS A 92 3.13 12.77 -1.76
N PRO A 93 2.03 12.89 -2.52
CA PRO A 93 1.48 11.77 -3.29
C PRO A 93 2.59 11.12 -4.13
N LEU A 94 2.56 9.79 -4.25
CA LEU A 94 3.47 9.06 -5.13
C LEU A 94 3.33 9.58 -6.58
N ARG A 95 4.45 9.70 -7.31
CA ARG A 95 4.44 10.18 -8.71
C ARG A 95 3.66 9.23 -9.61
N MET A 96 3.83 7.94 -9.36
CA MET A 96 3.22 6.82 -10.06
C MET A 96 1.81 6.50 -9.55
N LEU A 97 1.25 7.27 -8.61
CA LEU A 97 -0.06 6.99 -7.99
C LEU A 97 -1.16 6.76 -9.03
N THR A 98 -1.14 7.50 -10.14
CA THR A 98 -2.10 7.35 -11.25
C THR A 98 -2.15 5.93 -11.81
N HIS A 99 -1.03 5.19 -11.81
CA HIS A 99 -1.00 3.79 -12.27
C HIS A 99 -1.56 2.82 -11.22
N TRP A 100 -1.46 3.17 -9.94
CA TRP A 100 -1.71 2.25 -8.83
C TRP A 100 -3.09 2.44 -8.18
N ALA A 101 -3.73 3.60 -8.38
CA ALA A 101 -4.97 3.95 -7.70
C ALA A 101 -6.09 2.94 -7.99
N LEU A 102 -6.32 2.59 -9.26
CA LEU A 102 -7.35 1.61 -9.63
C LEU A 102 -7.02 0.19 -9.13
N PRO A 103 -5.84 -0.40 -9.40
CA PRO A 103 -5.48 -1.71 -8.86
C PRO A 103 -5.56 -1.79 -7.33
N LEU A 104 -5.10 -0.76 -6.62
CA LEU A 104 -5.20 -0.69 -5.16
C LEU A 104 -6.66 -0.67 -4.69
N ALA A 105 -7.50 0.16 -5.33
CA ALA A 105 -8.91 0.27 -5.00
C ALA A 105 -9.66 -1.06 -5.22
N LEU A 106 -9.37 -1.75 -6.33
CA LEU A 106 -9.93 -3.06 -6.67
C LEU A 106 -9.54 -4.13 -5.65
N ALA A 107 -8.25 -4.21 -5.33
CA ALA A 107 -7.73 -5.24 -4.43
C ALA A 107 -8.19 -5.01 -2.98
N MET A 108 -8.27 -3.75 -2.55
CA MET A 108 -8.75 -3.38 -1.23
C MET A 108 -10.24 -3.67 -1.02
N ARG A 109 -11.06 -3.45 -2.05
CA ARG A 109 -12.50 -3.75 -2.02
C ARG A 109 -12.82 -5.22 -2.34
N GLY A 110 -11.80 -6.04 -2.63
CA GLY A 110 -11.96 -7.45 -2.96
C GLY A 110 -12.63 -7.73 -4.30
N VAL A 111 -12.60 -6.76 -5.22
CA VAL A 111 -13.22 -6.88 -6.56
C VAL A 111 -12.31 -7.64 -7.51
N ALA A 112 -11.02 -7.29 -7.55
CA ALA A 112 -10.02 -7.95 -8.39
C ALA A 112 -8.60 -7.74 -7.83
N GLY A 113 -7.68 -8.64 -8.18
CA GLY A 113 -6.32 -8.64 -7.63
C GLY A 113 -6.28 -9.08 -6.16
N ALA A 114 -5.08 -9.09 -5.60
CA ALA A 114 -4.81 -9.42 -4.21
C ALA A 114 -3.62 -8.60 -3.72
N LEU A 115 -3.74 -8.07 -2.50
CA LEU A 115 -2.62 -7.42 -1.83
C LEU A 115 -1.77 -8.49 -1.13
N PRO A 116 -0.43 -8.39 -1.17
CA PRO A 116 0.44 -9.28 -0.42
C PRO A 116 0.09 -9.11 1.07
N PHE A 117 -0.54 -10.13 1.62
CA PHE A 117 -1.07 -10.10 2.98
C PHE A 117 0.11 -10.12 3.97
N HIS A 118 0.64 -8.95 4.32
CA HIS A 118 1.41 -8.81 5.54
C HIS A 118 0.42 -8.56 6.67
N ALA A 119 -0.08 -9.65 7.26
CA ALA A 119 -0.51 -9.56 8.65
C ALA A 119 0.75 -9.22 9.45
N GLU A 120 0.96 -7.94 9.79
CA GLU A 120 1.85 -7.63 10.89
C GLU A 120 1.33 -8.41 12.10
N PRO A 121 2.20 -9.16 12.81
CA PRO A 121 1.76 -9.88 14.00
C PRO A 121 1.16 -8.88 14.98
N ASP A 122 0.02 -9.25 15.58
CA ASP A 122 -0.69 -8.51 16.62
C ASP A 122 0.25 -8.21 17.80
N ALA A 123 1.05 -7.15 17.66
CA ALA A 123 2.18 -6.78 18.51
C ALA A 123 3.23 -7.91 18.75
N PRO A 124 4.48 -7.57 19.13
CA PRO A 124 5.16 -8.46 20.04
C PRO A 124 4.31 -8.48 21.33
N THR A 125 3.70 -9.63 21.66
CA THR A 125 3.41 -9.97 23.05
C THR A 125 4.73 -9.93 23.80
N THR A 126 5.15 -8.73 24.22
CA THR A 126 6.17 -8.56 25.23
C THR A 126 5.57 -9.24 26.45
N ASN A 127 6.10 -10.41 26.74
CA ASN A 127 5.62 -11.33 27.76
C ASN A 127 5.90 -10.69 29.14
N TRP A 128 5.07 -9.71 29.54
CA TRP A 128 5.21 -8.96 30.79
C TRP A 128 5.21 -9.88 32.02
N GLY A 129 4.58 -11.06 31.91
CA GLY A 129 4.59 -12.09 32.96
C GLY A 129 5.98 -12.67 33.26
N SER A 130 6.90 -12.67 32.29
CA SER A 130 8.23 -13.25 32.46
C SER A 130 9.15 -12.38 33.33
N SER A 131 9.05 -11.05 33.23
CA SER A 131 9.82 -10.13 34.07
C SER A 131 9.31 -10.08 35.52
N LEU A 132 7.99 -10.16 35.73
CA LEU A 132 7.40 -10.19 37.08
C LEU A 132 7.75 -11.46 37.87
N ALA A 133 7.78 -12.62 37.22
CA ALA A 133 8.19 -13.88 37.85
C ALA A 133 9.69 -13.87 38.26
N ALA A 134 10.54 -13.23 37.46
CA ALA A 134 11.96 -13.10 37.75
C ALA A 134 12.23 -12.16 38.95
N GLU A 135 11.46 -11.08 39.10
CA GLU A 135 11.57 -10.19 40.27
C GLU A 135 11.01 -10.81 41.56
N ALA A 136 9.88 -11.53 41.48
CA ALA A 136 9.29 -12.20 42.65
C ALA A 136 10.23 -13.25 43.26
N THR A 137 11.06 -13.91 42.44
CA THR A 137 12.03 -14.91 42.91
C THR A 137 13.22 -14.27 43.63
N ARG A 138 13.57 -13.01 43.30
CA ARG A 138 14.64 -12.25 43.97
C ARG A 138 14.21 -11.74 45.35
N PHE A 139 12.93 -11.42 45.54
CA PHE A 139 12.40 -11.01 46.85
C PHE A 139 12.23 -12.16 47.84
N ARG A 140 12.17 -13.42 47.39
CA ARG A 140 12.02 -14.61 48.27
C ARG A 140 13.35 -15.15 48.82
N LYS A 141 14.48 -14.48 48.58
CA LYS A 141 15.77 -14.76 49.24
C LYS A 141 16.20 -13.58 50.11
N ARG A 142 15.53 -13.45 51.26
CA ARG A 142 16.12 -12.98 52.51
C ARG A 142 15.69 -13.94 53.62
#